data_AF-A0A086ZXF7-F1
#
_entry.id   AF-A0A086ZXF7-F1
#
_cell.length_a   1.000
_cell.length_b   1.000
_cell.length_c   1.000
_cell.angle_alpha   90.00
_cell.angle_beta   90.00
_cell.angle_gamma   90.00
#
_symmetry.space_group_name_H-M   'P 1'
#
loop_
_entity.id
_entity.type
_entity.pdbx_description
1 polymer ?
#
loop_
_entity_poly.entity_id
_entity_poly.type
_entity_poly.pdbx_seq_one_letter_code
_entity_poly.pdbx_strand_id
1 'polypeptide(L)'
;MAAATIPWFGHTVTEDTLTVFWEPPTDADPPTEYAVTLDGERLAVVEHTHCMFDDLTPDSAHHVRVDATDANGHVIAGFDLDTRTWPQRTIIDVTRPPYNAAGDGTTMDTHAIQRAIDDCGPNQAVLLPSGTFLTGALFLHDDMELRVAPGATLQGSADPADYLPMISSRFEGIEQQCHASLINIGTLDHTAGPTCRNITLRGGGAILGGGVTLAKAQTRSIRDRLITESGITNADAIDDAVFRSLTQRASRTRGRLVNISNGANVLIEDLTLGYAAAWNIHFIYSEHVVTHHCRIKSMGVWNGDGWDPDSSEHCTIFDCDFVTEDDMVAIKSGKNPEGNVINRPTRDIHVFDLRADGGHGIAIGSEMSGGVEHVRIWDCDMGKSNQGLEIKASAKRGGFVRDVTLSDCIASRILVHSYEYHNNDGEAAPTLPYYENIHFRRIRLLGRHYVWDHWEPCPPIEINGFDDENRTLRDITFDQVSVDGSR
;
A
#
# COMPACT_ATOMS: atom_id res chain seq x y z
N MET A 1 -7.35 6.66 39.51
CA MET A 1 -6.96 7.70 38.53
C MET A 1 -7.91 7.56 37.36
N ALA A 2 -8.28 8.65 36.67
CA ALA A 2 -9.04 8.50 35.42
C ALA A 2 -8.14 7.78 34.41
N ALA A 3 -8.69 6.83 33.67
CA ALA A 3 -7.97 6.15 32.59
C ALA A 3 -7.50 7.19 31.57
N ALA A 4 -6.32 6.99 30.99
CA ALA A 4 -5.82 7.84 29.91
C ALA A 4 -6.68 7.67 28.64
N THR A 5 -6.55 8.59 27.70
CA THR A 5 -7.18 8.45 26.37
C THR A 5 -6.18 7.78 25.43
N ILE A 6 -6.65 6.85 24.62
CA ILE A 6 -5.87 6.29 23.51
C ILE A 6 -5.55 7.42 22.51
N PRO A 7 -4.28 7.60 22.09
CA PRO A 7 -3.83 8.80 21.39
C PRO A 7 -4.40 8.94 19.98
N TRP A 8 -4.67 7.80 19.33
CA TRP A 8 -5.21 7.74 17.97
C TRP A 8 -6.09 6.50 17.80
N PHE A 9 -7.20 6.67 17.09
CA PHE A 9 -8.11 5.59 16.71
C PHE A 9 -8.86 5.96 15.43
N GLY A 10 -9.33 4.94 14.72
CA GLY A 10 -10.13 5.06 13.52
C GLY A 10 -11.13 3.92 13.40
N HIS A 11 -11.98 4.00 12.38
CA HIS A 11 -12.95 2.96 12.09
C HIS A 11 -13.34 2.93 10.61
N THR A 12 -13.80 1.77 10.15
CA THR A 12 -14.48 1.56 8.87
C THR A 12 -15.85 0.95 9.14
N VAL A 13 -16.83 1.26 8.29
CA VAL A 13 -18.20 0.74 8.39
C VAL A 13 -18.69 0.32 7.02
N THR A 14 -19.49 -0.73 6.98
CA THR A 14 -20.35 -1.08 5.84
C THR A 14 -21.80 -1.11 6.29
N GLU A 15 -22.70 -1.68 5.49
CA GLU A 15 -24.07 -1.91 5.93
C GLU A 15 -24.20 -2.94 7.07
N ASP A 16 -23.20 -3.81 7.23
CA ASP A 16 -23.27 -5.01 8.06
C ASP A 16 -22.02 -5.25 8.91
N THR A 17 -20.96 -4.46 8.73
CA THR A 17 -19.73 -4.57 9.51
C THR A 17 -19.27 -3.23 10.08
N LEU A 18 -18.58 -3.29 11.20
CA LEU A 18 -17.88 -2.19 11.85
C LEU A 18 -16.51 -2.70 12.30
N THR A 19 -15.46 -2.11 11.76
CA THR A 19 -14.09 -2.39 12.20
C THR A 19 -13.54 -1.15 12.89
N VAL A 20 -13.05 -1.32 14.11
CA VAL A 20 -12.36 -0.27 14.88
C VAL A 20 -10.89 -0.63 15.02
N PHE A 21 -10.03 0.38 15.02
CA PHE A 21 -8.58 0.20 15.14
C PHE A 21 -7.94 1.39 15.85
N TRP A 22 -6.78 1.19 16.48
CA TRP A 22 -6.16 2.21 17.33
C TRP A 22 -4.65 2.03 17.50
N GLU A 23 -3.98 3.06 17.99
CA GLU A 23 -2.59 2.94 18.43
C GLU A 23 -2.54 2.45 19.89
N PRO A 24 -1.54 1.64 20.27
CA PRO A 24 -1.30 1.29 21.67
C PRO A 24 -1.17 2.56 22.56
N PRO A 25 -1.82 2.59 23.75
CA PRO A 25 -1.95 3.80 24.55
C PRO A 25 -0.67 4.26 25.24
N THR A 26 0.27 3.35 25.53
CA THR A 26 1.50 3.73 26.21
C THR A 26 2.71 3.00 25.68
N ASP A 27 3.79 3.77 25.68
CA ASP A 27 5.12 3.29 25.47
C ASP A 27 5.83 2.86 26.77
N ALA A 28 5.19 2.51 27.88
CA ALA A 28 5.95 2.07 29.07
C ALA A 28 5.65 0.62 29.41
N ASP A 29 4.36 0.33 29.58
CA ASP A 29 3.81 -0.98 29.88
C ASP A 29 2.74 -1.27 28.83
N PRO A 30 3.03 -2.07 27.78
CA PRO A 30 2.04 -2.36 26.76
C PRO A 30 0.86 -3.09 27.41
N PRO A 31 -0.39 -2.74 27.04
CA PRO A 31 -1.55 -3.48 27.50
C PRO A 31 -1.43 -4.94 27.08
N THR A 32 -1.92 -5.83 27.93
CA THR A 32 -1.95 -7.27 27.61
C THR A 32 -3.15 -7.63 26.75
N GLU A 33 -4.26 -6.91 26.92
CA GLU A 33 -5.53 -7.15 26.24
C GLU A 33 -6.30 -5.83 26.04
N TYR A 34 -7.25 -5.87 25.11
CA TYR A 34 -8.25 -4.83 24.92
C TYR A 34 -9.65 -5.44 25.03
N ALA A 35 -10.47 -4.88 25.90
CA ALA A 35 -11.89 -5.18 25.96
C ALA A 35 -12.64 -4.21 25.03
N VAL A 36 -13.23 -4.76 23.97
CA VAL A 36 -14.00 -4.00 22.97
C VAL A 36 -15.47 -4.35 23.14
N THR A 37 -16.29 -3.38 23.52
CA THR A 37 -17.73 -3.55 23.72
C THR A 37 -18.51 -2.78 22.67
N LEU A 38 -19.43 -3.45 21.98
CA LEU A 38 -20.40 -2.85 21.07
C LEU A 38 -21.78 -2.83 21.72
N ASP A 39 -22.38 -1.63 21.79
CA ASP A 39 -23.70 -1.32 22.34
C ASP A 39 -23.91 -1.79 23.79
N GLY A 40 -22.83 -2.03 24.53
CA GLY A 40 -22.85 -2.57 25.89
C GLY A 40 -23.17 -4.07 25.97
N GLU A 41 -23.39 -4.74 24.84
CA GLU A 41 -23.91 -6.11 24.78
C GLU A 41 -22.91 -7.12 24.20
N ARG A 42 -22.22 -6.77 23.11
CA ARG A 42 -21.23 -7.64 22.46
C ARG A 42 -19.85 -7.30 22.96
N LEU A 43 -19.21 -8.23 23.67
CA LEU A 43 -17.83 -8.09 24.15
C LEU A 43 -16.88 -8.96 23.32
N ALA A 44 -15.82 -8.34 22.82
CA ALA A 44 -14.62 -9.01 22.31
C ALA A 44 -13.43 -8.68 23.21
N VAL A 45 -12.58 -9.67 23.47
CA VAL A 45 -11.28 -9.46 24.12
C VAL A 45 -10.22 -9.82 23.09
N VAL A 46 -9.39 -8.85 22.73
CA VAL A 46 -8.37 -8.99 21.69
C VAL A 46 -6.99 -8.64 22.24
N GLU A 47 -5.96 -9.29 21.73
CA GLU A 47 -4.55 -8.97 22.03
C GLU A 47 -3.95 -7.99 21.01
N HIS A 48 -4.67 -7.76 19.89
CA HIS A 48 -4.29 -6.85 18.82
C HIS A 48 -5.02 -5.50 18.93
N THR A 49 -4.68 -4.58 18.05
CA THR A 49 -5.13 -3.18 18.06
C THR A 49 -6.24 -2.87 17.07
N HIS A 50 -7.01 -3.90 16.72
CA HIS A 50 -8.20 -3.79 15.90
C HIS A 50 -9.24 -4.83 16.31
N CYS A 51 -10.49 -4.56 15.98
CA CYS A 51 -11.61 -5.46 16.22
C CYS A 51 -12.71 -5.22 15.18
N MET A 52 -13.18 -6.30 14.57
CA MET A 52 -14.29 -6.28 13.62
C MET A 52 -15.54 -6.90 14.26
N PHE A 53 -16.67 -6.19 14.13
CA PHE A 53 -18.00 -6.71 14.39
C PHE A 53 -18.73 -6.89 13.05
N ASP A 54 -19.32 -8.05 12.88
CA ASP A 54 -20.13 -8.45 11.72
C ASP A 54 -21.61 -8.61 12.11
N ASP A 55 -22.43 -9.03 11.13
CA ASP A 55 -23.86 -9.28 11.28
C ASP A 55 -24.63 -8.11 11.90
N LEU A 56 -24.19 -6.87 11.59
CA LEU A 56 -24.84 -5.67 12.07
C LEU A 56 -26.09 -5.35 11.26
N THR A 57 -27.01 -4.63 11.91
CA THR A 57 -28.22 -4.16 11.22
C THR A 57 -27.87 -2.93 10.39
N PRO A 58 -28.23 -2.88 9.09
CA PRO A 58 -28.05 -1.68 8.28
C PRO A 58 -28.74 -0.44 8.85
N ASP A 59 -28.18 0.73 8.56
CA ASP A 59 -28.69 2.03 9.01
C ASP A 59 -28.97 2.11 10.52
N SER A 60 -28.08 1.54 11.33
CA SER A 60 -28.22 1.48 12.79
C SER A 60 -27.09 2.23 13.47
N ALA A 61 -27.43 2.98 14.52
CA ALA A 61 -26.43 3.65 15.35
C ALA A 61 -25.79 2.64 16.29
N HIS A 62 -24.48 2.78 16.47
CA HIS A 62 -23.66 1.90 17.28
C HIS A 62 -22.74 2.72 18.17
N HIS A 63 -22.53 2.24 19.39
CA HIS A 63 -21.57 2.78 20.35
C HIS A 63 -20.51 1.73 20.66
N VAL A 64 -19.25 2.06 20.41
CA VAL A 64 -18.11 1.20 20.72
C VAL A 64 -17.31 1.80 21.87
N ARG A 65 -17.03 0.98 22.87
CA ARG A 65 -16.05 1.26 23.93
C ARG A 65 -14.84 0.34 23.75
N VAL A 66 -13.65 0.93 23.73
CA VAL A 66 -12.38 0.17 23.83
C VAL A 66 -11.71 0.52 25.15
N ASP A 67 -11.39 -0.51 25.93
CA ASP A 67 -10.64 -0.40 27.18
C ASP A 67 -9.35 -1.23 27.08
N ALA A 68 -8.20 -0.57 27.16
CA ALA A 68 -6.89 -1.21 27.24
C ALA A 68 -6.60 -1.60 28.70
N THR A 69 -6.24 -2.86 28.93
CA THR A 69 -5.99 -3.39 30.28
C THR A 69 -4.53 -3.79 30.49
N ASP A 70 -4.01 -3.52 31.70
CA ASP A 70 -2.72 -4.02 32.13
C ASP A 70 -2.78 -5.52 32.51
N ALA A 71 -1.62 -6.13 32.76
CA ALA A 71 -1.50 -7.53 33.17
C ALA A 71 -2.23 -7.88 34.50
N ASN A 72 -2.66 -6.87 35.26
CA ASN A 72 -3.43 -7.05 36.49
C ASN A 72 -4.95 -6.86 36.25
N GLY A 73 -5.38 -6.61 35.01
CA GLY A 73 -6.76 -6.37 34.62
C GLY A 73 -7.26 -4.95 34.90
N HIS A 74 -6.38 -3.98 35.18
CA HIS A 74 -6.78 -2.59 35.35
C HIS A 74 -6.88 -1.88 34.01
N VAL A 75 -7.97 -1.15 33.80
CA VAL A 75 -8.12 -0.25 32.64
C VAL A 75 -7.13 0.91 32.78
N ILE A 76 -6.19 1.00 31.85
CA ILE A 76 -5.15 2.03 31.82
C ILE A 76 -5.47 3.15 30.83
N ALA A 77 -6.18 2.82 29.75
CA ALA A 77 -6.64 3.77 28.76
C ALA A 77 -7.89 3.27 28.03
N GLY A 78 -8.59 4.17 27.33
CA GLY A 78 -9.69 3.78 26.47
C GLY A 78 -10.23 4.91 25.62
N PHE A 79 -11.17 4.59 24.73
CA PHE A 79 -11.94 5.55 23.95
C PHE A 79 -13.38 5.07 23.74
N ASP A 80 -14.24 6.04 23.43
CA ASP A 80 -15.61 5.83 22.99
C ASP A 80 -15.75 6.30 21.54
N LEU A 81 -16.51 5.56 20.75
CA LEU A 81 -16.80 5.88 19.36
C LEU A 81 -18.29 5.67 19.09
N ASP A 82 -18.98 6.74 18.71
CA ASP A 82 -20.32 6.66 18.14
C ASP A 82 -20.21 6.61 16.61
N THR A 83 -20.88 5.63 15.99
CA THR A 83 -20.90 5.48 14.53
C THR A 83 -22.24 4.92 14.06
N ARG A 84 -22.39 4.75 12.75
CA ARG A 84 -23.60 4.21 12.12
C ARG A 84 -23.24 3.37 10.91
N THR A 85 -23.79 2.16 10.85
CA THR A 85 -23.71 1.31 9.65
C THR A 85 -24.39 1.97 8.47
N TRP A 86 -23.91 1.70 7.26
CA TRP A 86 -24.51 2.23 6.05
C TRP A 86 -25.93 1.68 5.83
N PRO A 87 -26.78 2.40 5.08
CA PRO A 87 -28.01 1.79 4.59
C PRO A 87 -27.70 0.61 3.67
N GLN A 88 -28.62 -0.34 3.63
CA GLN A 88 -28.54 -1.48 2.72
C GLN A 88 -28.40 -0.98 1.27
N ARG A 89 -27.32 -1.36 0.60
CA ARG A 89 -27.07 -1.00 -0.79
C ARG A 89 -27.84 -1.90 -1.75
N THR A 90 -28.26 -1.34 -2.88
CA THR A 90 -28.85 -2.11 -3.99
C THR A 90 -27.74 -2.68 -4.87
N ILE A 91 -27.79 -3.99 -5.12
CA ILE A 91 -26.73 -4.69 -5.86
C ILE A 91 -26.95 -4.62 -7.37
N ILE A 92 -25.90 -4.25 -8.09
CA ILE A 92 -25.76 -4.32 -9.54
C ILE A 92 -24.91 -5.55 -9.87
N ASP A 93 -25.54 -6.70 -10.11
CA ASP A 93 -24.87 -7.92 -10.55
C ASP A 93 -24.48 -7.81 -12.04
N VAL A 94 -23.18 -7.79 -12.33
CA VAL A 94 -22.66 -7.61 -13.70
C VAL A 94 -23.08 -8.74 -14.66
N THR A 95 -23.44 -9.92 -14.15
CA THR A 95 -23.86 -11.06 -14.99
C THR A 95 -25.31 -10.95 -15.45
N ARG A 96 -26.07 -10.01 -14.90
CA ARG A 96 -27.49 -9.83 -15.21
C ARG A 96 -27.69 -8.77 -16.30
N PRO A 97 -28.83 -8.82 -17.02
CA PRO A 97 -29.23 -7.74 -17.88
C PRO A 97 -29.28 -6.41 -17.10
N PRO A 98 -28.79 -5.31 -17.68
CA PRO A 98 -28.41 -5.18 -19.09
C PRO A 98 -26.91 -5.39 -19.38
N TYR A 99 -26.09 -5.75 -18.40
CA TYR A 99 -24.62 -5.82 -18.53
C TYR A 99 -24.16 -7.15 -19.14
N ASN A 100 -24.69 -8.26 -18.64
CA ASN A 100 -24.43 -9.62 -19.14
C ASN A 100 -22.93 -9.96 -19.26
N ALA A 101 -22.11 -9.56 -18.30
CA ALA A 101 -20.73 -10.03 -18.18
C ALA A 101 -20.72 -11.56 -18.09
N ALA A 102 -19.79 -12.20 -18.80
CA ALA A 102 -19.77 -13.64 -18.96
C ALA A 102 -19.19 -14.35 -17.73
N GLY A 103 -18.12 -13.81 -17.14
CA GLY A 103 -17.48 -14.43 -15.97
C GLY A 103 -16.86 -15.81 -16.26
N ASP A 104 -16.53 -16.09 -17.52
CA ASP A 104 -16.04 -17.40 -18.00
C ASP A 104 -14.50 -17.50 -18.09
N GLY A 105 -13.78 -16.42 -17.80
CA GLY A 105 -12.32 -16.31 -17.84
C GLY A 105 -11.71 -16.14 -19.22
N THR A 106 -12.53 -16.04 -20.27
CA THR A 106 -12.09 -15.96 -21.67
C THR A 106 -12.73 -14.81 -22.45
N THR A 107 -13.98 -14.48 -22.15
CA THR A 107 -14.70 -13.35 -22.72
C THR A 107 -14.20 -12.06 -22.06
N MET A 108 -13.92 -11.04 -22.87
CA MET A 108 -13.51 -9.73 -22.38
C MET A 108 -14.72 -8.98 -21.81
N ASP A 109 -14.79 -8.90 -20.48
CA ASP A 109 -15.90 -8.31 -19.73
C ASP A 109 -15.74 -6.81 -19.47
N THR A 110 -14.65 -6.18 -19.94
CA THR A 110 -14.33 -4.76 -19.70
C THR A 110 -15.52 -3.84 -19.94
N HIS A 111 -16.19 -3.94 -21.09
CA HIS A 111 -17.32 -3.08 -21.41
C HIS A 111 -18.56 -3.35 -20.54
N ALA A 112 -18.80 -4.61 -20.19
CA ALA A 112 -19.95 -4.98 -19.36
C ALA A 112 -19.76 -4.47 -17.94
N ILE A 113 -18.56 -4.65 -17.37
CA ILE A 113 -18.21 -4.20 -16.03
C ILE A 113 -18.12 -2.68 -15.96
N GLN A 114 -17.43 -2.03 -16.91
CA GLN A 114 -17.33 -0.58 -16.93
C GLN A 114 -18.70 0.08 -17.02
N ARG A 115 -19.62 -0.49 -17.83
CA ARG A 115 -20.98 0.03 -17.89
C ARG A 115 -21.72 -0.12 -16.55
N ALA A 116 -21.53 -1.22 -15.84
CA ALA A 116 -22.11 -1.39 -14.50
C ALA A 116 -21.53 -0.39 -13.49
N ILE A 117 -20.23 -0.07 -13.62
CA ILE A 117 -19.57 0.99 -12.85
C ILE A 117 -20.19 2.35 -13.18
N ASP A 118 -20.29 2.71 -14.46
CA ASP A 118 -20.84 3.97 -14.92
C ASP A 118 -22.31 4.18 -14.49
N ASP A 119 -23.11 3.10 -14.49
CA ASP A 119 -24.51 3.11 -14.10
C ASP A 119 -24.71 3.04 -12.56
N CYS A 120 -23.65 2.81 -11.77
CA CYS A 120 -23.71 2.66 -10.31
C CYS A 120 -23.89 4.02 -9.62
N GLY A 121 -24.95 4.17 -8.82
CA GLY A 121 -25.17 5.34 -7.98
C GLY A 121 -24.69 5.19 -6.52
N PRO A 122 -24.84 6.25 -5.70
CA PRO A 122 -24.27 6.34 -4.34
C PRO A 122 -24.79 5.31 -3.32
N ASN A 123 -26.00 4.77 -3.53
CA ASN A 123 -26.62 3.76 -2.66
C ASN A 123 -26.60 2.36 -3.30
N GLN A 124 -25.71 2.16 -4.27
CA GLN A 124 -25.57 0.91 -5.01
C GLN A 124 -24.16 0.34 -4.83
N ALA A 125 -24.02 -0.94 -5.17
CA ALA A 125 -22.73 -1.61 -5.25
C ALA A 125 -22.70 -2.47 -6.50
N VAL A 126 -21.61 -2.40 -7.26
CA VAL A 126 -21.35 -3.31 -8.37
C VAL A 126 -20.85 -4.63 -7.80
N LEU A 127 -21.47 -5.74 -8.20
CA LEU A 127 -21.12 -7.09 -7.76
C LEU A 127 -20.55 -7.90 -8.91
N LEU A 128 -19.33 -8.41 -8.71
CA LEU A 128 -18.80 -9.56 -9.43
C LEU A 128 -19.14 -10.83 -8.63
N PRO A 129 -20.14 -11.63 -9.05
CA PRO A 129 -20.44 -12.91 -8.39
C PRO A 129 -19.35 -13.95 -8.71
N SER A 130 -19.45 -15.16 -8.14
CA SER A 130 -18.49 -16.23 -8.45
C SER A 130 -18.29 -16.45 -9.95
N GLY A 131 -17.04 -16.52 -10.40
CA GLY A 131 -16.65 -16.55 -11.81
C GLY A 131 -15.29 -15.88 -12.03
N THR A 132 -14.79 -15.93 -13.27
CA THR A 132 -13.55 -15.22 -13.66
C THR A 132 -13.86 -14.20 -14.73
N PHE A 133 -13.66 -12.93 -14.43
CA PHE A 133 -13.98 -11.82 -15.31
C PHE A 133 -12.69 -11.29 -15.92
N LEU A 134 -12.41 -11.67 -17.17
CA LEU A 134 -11.26 -11.16 -17.90
C LEU A 134 -11.53 -9.72 -18.32
N THR A 135 -10.65 -8.79 -17.96
CA THR A 135 -10.86 -7.36 -18.21
C THR A 135 -9.57 -6.61 -18.55
N GLY A 136 -9.73 -5.50 -19.25
CA GLY A 136 -8.77 -4.41 -19.33
C GLY A 136 -8.93 -3.43 -18.17
N ALA A 137 -8.42 -2.20 -18.36
CA ALA A 137 -8.53 -1.13 -17.39
C ALA A 137 -9.99 -0.74 -17.10
N LEU A 138 -10.30 -0.56 -15.82
CA LEU A 138 -11.57 -0.04 -15.31
C LEU A 138 -11.34 1.29 -14.58
N PHE A 139 -12.32 2.19 -14.66
CA PHE A 139 -12.28 3.53 -14.09
C PHE A 139 -13.46 3.72 -13.16
N LEU A 140 -13.18 3.96 -11.88
CA LEU A 140 -14.18 4.20 -10.86
C LEU A 140 -14.48 5.70 -10.74
N HIS A 141 -15.66 6.02 -10.23
CA HIS A 141 -16.13 7.38 -9.97
C HIS A 141 -16.62 7.50 -8.52
N ASP A 142 -16.97 8.71 -8.08
CA ASP A 142 -17.30 8.99 -6.68
C ASP A 142 -18.42 8.10 -6.09
N ASP A 143 -18.39 7.90 -4.77
CA ASP A 143 -19.48 7.31 -3.99
C ASP A 143 -19.88 5.89 -4.45
N MET A 144 -18.92 5.03 -4.78
CA MET A 144 -19.23 3.70 -5.31
C MET A 144 -18.53 2.57 -4.55
N GLU A 145 -19.13 1.39 -4.67
CA GLU A 145 -18.56 0.15 -4.16
C GLU A 145 -18.46 -0.90 -5.26
N LEU A 146 -17.29 -1.56 -5.33
CA LEU A 146 -17.06 -2.75 -6.14
C LEU A 146 -16.86 -3.96 -5.22
N ARG A 147 -17.85 -4.85 -5.22
CA ARG A 147 -17.84 -6.13 -4.50
C ARG A 147 -17.34 -7.25 -5.40
N VAL A 148 -16.20 -7.83 -5.05
CA VAL A 148 -15.65 -9.04 -5.67
C VAL A 148 -15.95 -10.20 -4.72
N ALA A 149 -17.02 -10.93 -4.97
CA ALA A 149 -17.54 -11.95 -4.05
C ALA A 149 -16.57 -13.13 -3.84
N PRO A 150 -16.77 -13.97 -2.82
CA PRO A 150 -15.97 -15.17 -2.64
C PRO A 150 -16.12 -16.09 -3.88
N GLY A 151 -14.98 -16.55 -4.40
CA GLY A 151 -14.93 -17.32 -5.65
C GLY A 151 -15.10 -16.50 -6.93
N ALA A 152 -15.13 -15.17 -6.85
CA ALA A 152 -14.97 -14.28 -8.00
C ALA A 152 -13.49 -13.92 -8.21
N THR A 153 -13.08 -13.74 -9.46
CA THR A 153 -11.75 -13.22 -9.82
C THR A 153 -11.91 -12.17 -10.90
N LEU A 154 -11.53 -10.93 -10.61
CA LEU A 154 -11.30 -9.90 -11.62
C LEU A 154 -9.89 -10.11 -12.18
N GLN A 155 -9.79 -10.64 -13.40
CA GLN A 155 -8.53 -11.05 -14.02
C GLN A 155 -8.12 -10.03 -15.09
N GLY A 156 -7.00 -9.35 -14.87
CA GLY A 156 -6.38 -8.45 -15.84
C GLY A 156 -5.86 -9.21 -17.06
N SER A 157 -6.16 -8.65 -18.23
CA SER A 157 -5.63 -9.09 -19.53
C SER A 157 -4.11 -9.02 -19.58
N ALA A 158 -3.51 -9.84 -20.45
CA ALA A 158 -2.10 -9.77 -20.78
C ALA A 158 -1.80 -8.88 -22.01
N ASP A 159 -2.84 -8.36 -22.68
CA ASP A 159 -2.70 -7.47 -23.83
C ASP A 159 -2.48 -6.03 -23.36
N PRO A 160 -1.35 -5.38 -23.71
CA PRO A 160 -1.11 -3.98 -23.33
C PRO A 160 -2.12 -3.00 -23.94
N ALA A 161 -2.80 -3.35 -25.04
CA ALA A 161 -3.81 -2.49 -25.66
C ALA A 161 -5.06 -2.30 -24.78
N ASP A 162 -5.35 -3.26 -23.90
CA ASP A 162 -6.49 -3.20 -22.97
C ASP A 162 -6.27 -2.19 -21.81
N TYR A 163 -5.10 -1.56 -21.77
CA TYR A 163 -4.69 -0.56 -20.78
C TYR A 163 -4.41 0.81 -21.43
N LEU A 164 -4.97 1.03 -22.62
CA LEU A 164 -4.94 2.29 -23.34
C LEU A 164 -6.31 2.99 -23.27
N PRO A 165 -6.36 4.34 -23.31
CA PRO A 165 -5.22 5.25 -23.40
C PRO A 165 -4.36 5.25 -22.12
N MET A 166 -3.09 5.63 -22.28
CA MET A 166 -2.22 5.90 -21.13
C MET A 166 -2.80 7.04 -20.29
N ILE A 167 -2.53 7.01 -18.99
CA ILE A 167 -2.97 8.00 -18.01
C ILE A 167 -1.78 8.73 -17.39
N SER A 168 -2.01 9.96 -16.93
CA SER A 168 -1.07 10.64 -16.04
C SER A 168 -0.99 9.88 -14.71
N SER A 169 0.22 9.48 -14.32
CA SER A 169 0.53 8.82 -13.05
C SER A 169 1.98 9.17 -12.67
N ARG A 170 2.55 8.51 -11.66
CA ARG A 170 3.93 8.74 -11.21
C ARG A 170 4.71 7.44 -11.12
N PHE A 171 5.75 7.22 -11.91
CA PHE A 171 6.56 5.99 -11.84
C PHE A 171 7.96 6.30 -11.31
N GLU A 172 8.38 5.59 -10.26
CA GLU A 172 9.67 5.80 -9.57
C GLU A 172 9.89 7.28 -9.22
N GLY A 173 8.85 7.89 -8.66
CA GLY A 173 8.88 9.25 -8.15
C GLY A 173 8.78 10.37 -9.19
N ILE A 174 8.56 10.05 -10.49
CA ILE A 174 8.41 11.04 -11.57
C ILE A 174 7.02 10.97 -12.21
N GLU A 175 6.33 12.11 -12.28
CA GLU A 175 5.06 12.28 -12.98
C GLU A 175 5.24 12.08 -14.49
N GLN A 176 4.50 11.14 -15.06
CA GLN A 176 4.59 10.79 -16.48
C GLN A 176 3.37 10.00 -16.96
N GLN A 177 3.28 9.78 -18.27
CA GLN A 177 2.29 8.88 -18.83
C GLN A 177 2.64 7.42 -18.53
N CYS A 178 1.70 6.69 -17.94
CA CYS A 178 1.77 5.25 -17.72
C CYS A 178 0.61 4.56 -18.43
N HIS A 179 0.73 3.28 -18.77
CA HIS A 179 -0.48 2.49 -19.08
C HIS A 179 -1.46 2.61 -17.91
N ALA A 180 -2.76 2.62 -18.22
CA ALA A 180 -3.77 2.53 -17.18
C ALA A 180 -3.54 1.28 -16.32
N SER A 181 -3.96 1.36 -15.06
CA SER A 181 -3.96 0.21 -14.15
C SER A 181 -5.18 -0.66 -14.41
N LEU A 182 -5.25 -1.84 -13.78
CA LEU A 182 -6.46 -2.66 -13.82
C LEU A 182 -7.65 -1.89 -13.22
N ILE A 183 -7.42 -1.20 -12.11
CA ILE A 183 -8.38 -0.34 -11.41
C ILE A 183 -7.78 1.06 -11.29
N ASN A 184 -8.53 2.08 -11.71
CA ASN A 184 -8.12 3.48 -11.71
C ASN A 184 -9.13 4.33 -10.94
N ILE A 185 -8.65 5.07 -9.94
CA ILE A 185 -9.43 5.96 -9.09
C ILE A 185 -8.82 7.35 -9.16
N GLY A 186 -9.63 8.33 -9.58
CA GLY A 186 -9.22 9.74 -9.65
C GLY A 186 -8.25 10.07 -10.79
N THR A 187 -7.75 11.30 -10.78
CA THR A 187 -6.86 11.87 -11.78
C THR A 187 -5.70 12.59 -11.10
N LEU A 188 -4.48 12.36 -11.57
CA LEU A 188 -3.28 12.98 -11.03
C LEU A 188 -3.26 14.50 -11.27
N ASP A 189 -3.18 15.26 -10.18
CA ASP A 189 -2.91 16.70 -10.21
C ASP A 189 -2.24 17.13 -8.90
N HIS A 190 -0.93 17.43 -8.93
CA HIS A 190 -0.20 17.81 -7.74
C HIS A 190 -0.61 19.18 -7.16
N THR A 191 -1.37 19.98 -7.91
CA THR A 191 -1.88 21.30 -7.50
C THR A 191 -3.30 21.26 -6.95
N ALA A 192 -4.01 20.14 -7.13
CA ALA A 192 -5.39 19.97 -6.67
C ALA A 192 -5.49 19.07 -5.42
N GLY A 193 -6.63 19.19 -4.75
CA GLY A 193 -7.07 18.25 -3.72
C GLY A 193 -7.69 16.98 -4.35
N PRO A 194 -8.56 16.27 -3.61
CA PRO A 194 -9.19 15.05 -4.10
C PRO A 194 -10.04 15.24 -5.35
N THR A 195 -9.87 14.34 -6.31
CA THR A 195 -10.61 14.28 -7.60
C THR A 195 -11.59 13.11 -7.67
N CYS A 196 -11.47 12.14 -6.77
CA CYS A 196 -12.41 11.03 -6.62
C CYS A 196 -12.48 10.63 -5.14
N ARG A 197 -13.67 10.34 -4.61
CA ARG A 197 -13.89 10.09 -3.19
C ARG A 197 -14.86 8.95 -2.89
N ASN A 198 -14.77 8.43 -1.67
CA ASN A 198 -15.74 7.48 -1.09
C ASN A 198 -15.85 6.20 -1.91
N ILE A 199 -14.71 5.52 -2.10
CA ILE A 199 -14.62 4.28 -2.87
C ILE A 199 -14.43 3.10 -1.94
N THR A 200 -15.15 2.01 -2.20
CA THR A 200 -14.97 0.75 -1.47
C THR A 200 -14.69 -0.40 -2.44
N LEU A 201 -13.60 -1.12 -2.23
CA LEU A 201 -13.26 -2.37 -2.91
C LEU A 201 -13.28 -3.49 -1.87
N ARG A 202 -14.19 -4.45 -1.96
CA ARG A 202 -14.28 -5.54 -0.95
C ARG A 202 -14.86 -6.85 -1.46
N GLY A 203 -14.91 -7.90 -0.64
CA GLY A 203 -15.90 -8.99 -0.79
C GLY A 203 -15.38 -10.42 -0.78
N GLY A 204 -14.14 -10.68 -0.40
CA GLY A 204 -13.55 -12.02 -0.22
C GLY A 204 -13.03 -12.68 -1.51
N GLY A 205 -13.16 -12.00 -2.65
CA GLY A 205 -12.68 -12.47 -3.95
C GLY A 205 -11.26 -12.01 -4.29
N ALA A 206 -10.87 -12.19 -5.55
CA ALA A 206 -9.53 -11.88 -6.03
C ALA A 206 -9.53 -10.82 -7.14
N ILE A 207 -8.56 -9.90 -7.10
CA ILE A 207 -8.25 -8.95 -8.16
C ILE A 207 -6.80 -9.22 -8.57
N LEU A 208 -6.61 -9.80 -9.75
CA LEU A 208 -5.32 -10.30 -10.21
C LEU A 208 -4.95 -9.65 -11.53
N GLY A 209 -3.74 -9.11 -11.68
CA GLY A 209 -3.27 -8.52 -12.94
C GLY A 209 -2.78 -9.54 -13.95
N GLY A 210 -2.30 -9.06 -15.10
CA GLY A 210 -1.69 -9.89 -16.15
C GLY A 210 -0.23 -10.33 -15.88
N GLY A 211 0.30 -9.99 -14.70
CA GLY A 211 1.60 -10.40 -14.19
C GLY A 211 2.79 -10.03 -15.06
N VAL A 212 3.84 -10.86 -14.95
CA VAL A 212 5.10 -10.70 -15.70
C VAL A 212 4.90 -10.70 -17.22
N THR A 213 3.85 -11.37 -17.70
CA THR A 213 3.50 -11.41 -19.13
C THR A 213 3.06 -10.03 -19.60
N LEU A 214 2.12 -9.40 -18.89
CA LEU A 214 1.67 -8.03 -19.16
C LEU A 214 2.83 -7.04 -18.97
N ALA A 215 3.61 -7.18 -17.90
CA ALA A 215 4.77 -6.32 -17.63
C ALA A 215 5.76 -6.27 -18.81
N LYS A 216 6.07 -7.44 -19.37
CA LYS A 216 6.93 -7.56 -20.56
C LYS A 216 6.24 -7.00 -21.79
N ALA A 217 4.94 -7.24 -21.98
CA ALA A 217 4.20 -6.78 -23.14
C ALA A 217 4.09 -5.24 -23.19
N GLN A 218 3.75 -4.59 -22.07
CA GLN A 218 3.71 -3.13 -21.94
C GLN A 218 5.09 -2.50 -22.19
N THR A 219 6.14 -3.07 -21.61
CA THR A 219 7.53 -2.62 -21.82
C THR A 219 7.94 -2.73 -23.30
N ARG A 220 7.63 -3.85 -23.96
CA ARG A 220 7.92 -4.02 -25.39
C ARG A 220 7.16 -3.01 -26.24
N SER A 221 5.86 -2.85 -26.02
CA SER A 221 5.00 -1.92 -26.76
C SER A 221 5.58 -0.50 -26.78
N ILE A 222 5.95 0.02 -25.61
CA ILE A 222 6.50 1.37 -25.49
C ILE A 222 7.92 1.46 -26.06
N ARG A 223 8.76 0.44 -25.85
CA ARG A 223 10.10 0.43 -26.44
C ARG A 223 10.06 0.45 -27.96
N ASP A 224 9.21 -0.36 -28.58
CA ASP A 224 9.12 -0.45 -30.04
C ASP A 224 8.61 0.88 -30.64
N ARG A 225 7.70 1.58 -29.93
CA ARG A 225 7.31 2.96 -30.24
C ARG A 225 8.50 3.92 -30.13
N LEU A 226 9.25 3.90 -29.03
CA LEU A 226 10.42 4.77 -28.83
C LEU A 226 11.51 4.54 -29.88
N ILE A 227 11.74 3.30 -30.29
CA ILE A 227 12.68 2.94 -31.37
C ILE A 227 12.24 3.59 -32.69
N THR A 228 10.94 3.45 -33.02
CA THR A 228 10.35 4.04 -34.23
C THR A 228 10.46 5.56 -34.21
N GLU A 229 10.12 6.20 -33.09
CA GLU A 229 10.21 7.66 -32.88
C GLU A 229 11.66 8.18 -32.93
N SER A 230 12.64 7.34 -32.57
CA SER A 230 14.06 7.68 -32.65
C SER A 230 14.62 7.63 -34.09
N GLY A 231 13.80 7.25 -35.07
CA GLY A 231 14.20 7.13 -36.48
C GLY A 231 15.10 5.94 -36.78
N ILE A 232 15.20 4.97 -35.85
CA ILE A 232 16.04 3.79 -36.03
C ILE A 232 15.22 2.74 -36.80
N THR A 233 15.53 2.58 -38.09
CA THR A 233 14.76 1.71 -38.99
C THR A 233 15.32 0.29 -39.11
N ASN A 234 16.49 0.01 -38.54
CA ASN A 234 17.12 -1.31 -38.55
C ASN A 234 17.43 -1.75 -37.12
N ALA A 235 16.72 -2.77 -36.62
CA ALA A 235 16.90 -3.30 -35.27
C ALA A 235 18.30 -3.89 -35.06
N ASP A 236 18.93 -4.44 -36.10
CA ASP A 236 20.29 -5.00 -36.05
C ASP A 236 21.38 -3.92 -35.93
N ALA A 237 21.02 -2.64 -36.07
CA ALA A 237 21.93 -1.50 -35.95
C ALA A 237 21.76 -0.75 -34.62
N ILE A 238 20.85 -1.19 -33.74
CA ILE A 238 20.71 -0.58 -32.42
C ILE A 238 21.89 -1.02 -31.55
N ASP A 239 22.64 -0.03 -31.07
CA ASP A 239 23.65 -0.26 -30.05
C ASP A 239 23.02 -0.83 -28.77
N ASP A 240 23.67 -1.84 -28.18
CA ASP A 240 23.18 -2.53 -26.98
C ASP A 240 22.89 -1.59 -25.81
N ALA A 241 23.69 -0.54 -25.61
CA ALA A 241 23.47 0.43 -24.54
C ALA A 241 22.22 1.28 -24.82
N VAL A 242 22.00 1.65 -26.08
CA VAL A 242 20.77 2.34 -26.51
C VAL A 242 19.55 1.45 -26.29
N PHE A 243 19.61 0.18 -26.69
CA PHE A 243 18.52 -0.77 -26.48
C PHE A 243 18.16 -0.93 -25.00
N ARG A 244 19.17 -1.08 -24.13
CA ARG A 244 18.98 -1.16 -22.67
C ARG A 244 18.35 0.11 -22.11
N SER A 245 18.84 1.28 -22.52
CA SER A 245 18.28 2.57 -22.09
C SER A 245 16.82 2.74 -22.49
N LEU A 246 16.47 2.43 -23.75
CA LEU A 246 15.07 2.49 -24.22
C LEU A 246 14.19 1.48 -23.49
N THR A 247 14.71 0.28 -23.20
CA THR A 247 13.99 -0.73 -22.42
C THR A 247 13.71 -0.25 -21.00
N GLN A 248 14.69 0.36 -20.32
CA GLN A 248 14.51 0.90 -18.98
C GLN A 248 13.49 2.05 -18.94
N ARG A 249 13.55 2.96 -19.92
CA ARG A 249 12.55 4.05 -20.05
C ARG A 249 11.16 3.49 -20.29
N ALA A 250 11.03 2.49 -21.15
CA ALA A 250 9.76 1.83 -21.45
C ALA A 250 9.19 1.02 -20.28
N SER A 251 10.04 0.43 -19.43
CA SER A 251 9.57 -0.32 -18.26
C SER A 251 8.99 0.59 -17.17
N ARG A 252 9.34 1.88 -17.20
CA ARG A 252 8.85 2.91 -16.26
C ARG A 252 7.52 3.54 -16.66
N THR A 253 6.75 2.86 -17.50
CA THR A 253 5.41 3.30 -17.92
C THR A 253 4.36 2.21 -17.71
N ARG A 254 4.64 1.21 -16.87
CA ARG A 254 3.74 0.08 -16.62
C ARG A 254 2.56 0.47 -15.71
N GLY A 255 1.42 -0.17 -15.93
CA GLY A 255 0.24 -0.04 -15.09
C GLY A 255 0.38 -0.82 -13.77
N ARG A 256 -0.43 -0.46 -12.78
CA ARG A 256 -0.49 -1.12 -11.46
C ARG A 256 -1.71 -2.04 -11.39
N LEU A 257 -1.92 -2.69 -10.25
CA LEU A 257 -3.20 -3.33 -9.97
C LEU A 257 -4.26 -2.24 -9.71
N VAL A 258 -4.00 -1.41 -8.71
CA VAL A 258 -4.87 -0.32 -8.28
C VAL A 258 -4.04 0.96 -8.28
N ASN A 259 -4.43 1.92 -9.14
CA ASN A 259 -3.89 3.28 -9.11
C ASN A 259 -4.93 4.23 -8.52
N ILE A 260 -4.57 4.88 -7.43
CA ILE A 260 -5.36 5.97 -6.84
C ILE A 260 -4.58 7.26 -7.05
N SER A 261 -5.17 8.25 -7.68
CA SER A 261 -4.53 9.55 -7.89
C SER A 261 -5.49 10.62 -7.40
N ASN A 262 -5.04 11.41 -6.42
CA ASN A 262 -5.87 12.38 -5.74
C ASN A 262 -7.18 11.75 -5.22
N GLY A 263 -7.11 10.57 -4.60
CA GLY A 263 -8.26 9.90 -4.01
C GLY A 263 -8.49 10.33 -2.56
N ALA A 264 -9.74 10.33 -2.10
CA ALA A 264 -10.08 10.52 -0.69
C ALA A 264 -11.05 9.45 -0.20
N ASN A 265 -10.87 8.95 1.03
CA ASN A 265 -11.76 7.96 1.65
C ASN A 265 -11.89 6.69 0.80
N VAL A 266 -10.80 5.94 0.69
CA VAL A 266 -10.77 4.68 -0.07
C VAL A 266 -10.61 3.51 0.90
N LEU A 267 -11.56 2.59 0.88
CA LEU A 267 -11.52 1.34 1.65
C LEU A 267 -11.19 0.17 0.72
N ILE A 268 -10.18 -0.61 1.08
CA ILE A 268 -9.82 -1.89 0.45
C ILE A 268 -9.87 -2.97 1.53
N GLU A 269 -10.84 -3.86 1.47
CA GLU A 269 -11.14 -4.80 2.57
C GLU A 269 -11.33 -6.21 2.04
N ASP A 270 -10.79 -7.22 2.72
CA ASP A 270 -11.12 -8.64 2.48
C ASP A 270 -10.93 -9.04 1.01
N LEU A 271 -9.72 -8.86 0.46
CA LEU A 271 -9.42 -9.15 -0.94
C LEU A 271 -8.08 -9.88 -1.09
N THR A 272 -8.00 -10.76 -2.08
CA THR A 272 -6.70 -11.19 -2.63
C THR A 272 -6.31 -10.29 -3.79
N LEU A 273 -5.21 -9.54 -3.64
CA LEU A 273 -4.72 -8.55 -4.59
C LEU A 273 -3.36 -9.01 -5.12
N GLY A 274 -3.13 -9.04 -6.43
CA GLY A 274 -1.80 -9.41 -6.87
C GLY A 274 -1.51 -9.46 -8.35
N TYR A 275 -0.26 -9.83 -8.66
CA TYR A 275 0.24 -10.08 -10.01
C TYR A 275 -0.02 -8.92 -10.97
N ALA A 276 0.16 -7.69 -10.52
CA ALA A 276 0.17 -6.51 -11.39
C ALA A 276 1.28 -6.58 -12.46
N ALA A 277 1.28 -5.63 -13.39
CA ALA A 277 2.42 -5.44 -14.31
C ALA A 277 3.60 -4.74 -13.64
N ALA A 278 3.37 -4.02 -12.54
CA ALA A 278 4.36 -3.37 -11.67
C ALA A 278 3.86 -3.46 -10.21
N TRP A 279 3.72 -2.33 -9.51
CA TRP A 279 3.19 -2.25 -8.14
C TRP A 279 1.73 -2.70 -8.06
N ASN A 280 1.33 -3.25 -6.91
CA ASN A 280 -0.07 -3.61 -6.69
C ASN A 280 -0.90 -2.37 -6.37
N ILE A 281 -0.80 -1.83 -5.14
CA ILE A 281 -1.63 -0.72 -4.68
C ILE A 281 -0.77 0.53 -4.60
N HIS A 282 -0.92 1.44 -5.57
CA HIS A 282 -0.14 2.68 -5.61
C HIS A 282 -1.06 3.88 -5.56
N PHE A 283 -0.86 4.75 -4.58
CA PHE A 283 -1.73 5.89 -4.37
C PHE A 283 -0.95 7.18 -4.17
N ILE A 284 -1.26 8.14 -5.03
CA ILE A 284 -0.51 9.38 -5.21
C ILE A 284 -1.41 10.54 -4.79
N TYR A 285 -0.90 11.45 -3.96
CA TYR A 285 -1.66 12.64 -3.52
C TYR A 285 -3.01 12.33 -2.89
N SER A 286 -3.12 11.17 -2.28
CA SER A 286 -4.39 10.65 -1.77
C SER A 286 -4.43 10.77 -0.26
N GLU A 287 -5.65 10.81 0.28
CA GLU A 287 -5.88 10.91 1.71
C GLU A 287 -6.90 9.87 2.19
N HIS A 288 -6.76 9.40 3.43
CA HIS A 288 -7.73 8.49 4.04
C HIS A 288 -7.91 7.17 3.25
N VAL A 289 -6.80 6.52 2.91
CA VAL A 289 -6.78 5.17 2.31
C VAL A 289 -6.61 4.15 3.44
N VAL A 290 -7.60 3.27 3.61
CA VAL A 290 -7.57 2.18 4.60
C VAL A 290 -7.57 0.84 3.87
N THR A 291 -6.61 -0.02 4.19
CA THR A 291 -6.51 -1.38 3.62
C THR A 291 -6.45 -2.41 4.74
N HIS A 292 -7.37 -3.37 4.79
CA HIS A 292 -7.32 -4.42 5.81
C HIS A 292 -7.87 -5.77 5.39
N HIS A 293 -7.49 -6.82 6.12
CA HIS A 293 -7.93 -8.21 5.89
C HIS A 293 -7.57 -8.70 4.48
N CYS A 294 -6.49 -8.19 3.90
CA CYS A 294 -6.12 -8.48 2.51
C CYS A 294 -4.93 -9.42 2.40
N ARG A 295 -4.87 -10.16 1.28
CA ARG A 295 -3.69 -10.94 0.88
C ARG A 295 -3.06 -10.36 -0.37
N ILE A 296 -1.82 -9.88 -0.28
CA ILE A 296 -1.14 -9.17 -1.36
C ILE A 296 0.01 -10.02 -1.94
N LYS A 297 0.00 -10.27 -3.25
CA LYS A 297 0.86 -11.27 -3.91
C LYS A 297 1.51 -10.76 -5.19
N SER A 298 2.80 -10.98 -5.38
CA SER A 298 3.48 -10.54 -6.62
C SER A 298 4.74 -11.34 -7.00
N MET A 299 5.08 -12.41 -6.27
CA MET A 299 6.23 -13.26 -6.59
C MET A 299 6.35 -13.56 -8.09
N GLY A 300 7.53 -13.33 -8.65
CA GLY A 300 7.85 -13.47 -10.06
C GLY A 300 7.57 -12.25 -10.94
N VAL A 301 7.11 -11.12 -10.37
CA VAL A 301 6.92 -9.84 -11.07
C VAL A 301 7.84 -8.77 -10.50
N TRP A 302 8.75 -8.23 -11.31
CA TRP A 302 9.68 -7.19 -10.88
C TRP A 302 8.99 -5.85 -10.62
N ASN A 303 9.44 -5.11 -9.61
CA ASN A 303 8.73 -3.97 -9.00
C ASN A 303 7.33 -4.38 -8.51
N GLY A 304 7.22 -5.59 -7.97
CA GLY A 304 5.98 -6.16 -7.47
C GLY A 304 5.68 -5.68 -6.05
N ASP A 305 5.85 -4.40 -5.74
CA ASP A 305 5.62 -3.90 -4.39
C ASP A 305 4.12 -4.04 -4.02
N GLY A 306 3.84 -4.14 -2.73
CA GLY A 306 2.49 -4.39 -2.22
C GLY A 306 1.63 -3.12 -2.10
N TRP A 307 2.02 -2.24 -1.18
CA TRP A 307 1.27 -1.04 -0.80
C TRP A 307 2.17 0.20 -0.77
N ASP A 308 1.85 1.18 -1.61
CA ASP A 308 2.77 2.26 -1.99
C ASP A 308 2.10 3.65 -1.86
N PRO A 309 2.09 4.26 -0.66
CA PRO A 309 1.76 5.67 -0.50
C PRO A 309 2.85 6.55 -1.14
N ASP A 310 2.47 7.42 -2.08
CA ASP A 310 3.36 8.41 -2.71
C ASP A 310 2.81 9.85 -2.55
N SER A 311 3.47 10.66 -1.73
CA SER A 311 3.00 12.00 -1.34
C SER A 311 1.54 12.01 -0.84
N SER A 312 1.18 11.03 -0.01
CA SER A 312 -0.18 10.76 0.48
C SER A 312 -0.26 10.89 2.01
N GLU A 313 -1.46 11.13 2.57
CA GLU A 313 -1.62 11.39 4.00
C GLU A 313 -2.79 10.64 4.67
N HIS A 314 -2.70 10.43 5.99
CA HIS A 314 -3.75 9.76 6.78
C HIS A 314 -4.12 8.37 6.25
N CYS A 315 -3.12 7.53 5.99
CA CYS A 315 -3.33 6.21 5.38
C CYS A 315 -2.97 5.09 6.36
N THR A 316 -3.74 4.01 6.32
CA THR A 316 -3.67 2.92 7.29
C THR A 316 -3.73 1.57 6.58
N ILE A 317 -2.83 0.65 6.95
CA ILE A 317 -2.88 -0.74 6.51
C ILE A 317 -2.69 -1.68 7.70
N PHE A 318 -3.56 -2.68 7.81
CA PHE A 318 -3.47 -3.68 8.88
C PHE A 318 -4.09 -5.03 8.57
N ASP A 319 -3.76 -6.06 9.36
CA ASP A 319 -4.26 -7.43 9.20
C ASP A 319 -4.13 -7.90 7.74
N CYS A 320 -2.92 -7.79 7.20
CA CYS A 320 -2.64 -8.17 5.82
C CYS A 320 -1.44 -9.13 5.71
N ASP A 321 -1.59 -10.13 4.85
CA ASP A 321 -0.55 -11.09 4.51
C ASP A 321 0.14 -10.72 3.19
N PHE A 322 1.47 -10.75 3.15
CA PHE A 322 2.26 -10.44 1.95
C PHE A 322 3.10 -11.62 1.46
N VAL A 323 3.06 -11.83 0.15
CA VAL A 323 3.96 -12.72 -0.59
C VAL A 323 4.42 -11.97 -1.84
N THR A 324 5.34 -11.03 -1.66
CA THR A 324 5.76 -10.08 -2.70
C THR A 324 7.14 -10.41 -3.28
N GLU A 325 7.35 -10.05 -4.55
CA GLU A 325 8.68 -10.09 -5.16
C GLU A 325 9.59 -8.96 -4.67
N ASP A 326 8.98 -7.83 -4.28
CA ASP A 326 9.67 -6.59 -3.86
C ASP A 326 9.16 -6.15 -2.47
N ASP A 327 9.21 -4.86 -2.16
CA ASP A 327 8.73 -4.26 -0.91
C ASP A 327 7.26 -4.64 -0.60
N MET A 328 6.96 -5.01 0.65
CA MET A 328 5.59 -5.24 1.12
C MET A 328 4.85 -3.89 1.20
N VAL A 329 5.49 -2.92 1.85
CA VAL A 329 5.05 -1.55 1.98
C VAL A 329 6.21 -0.66 1.53
N ALA A 330 5.96 0.26 0.59
CA ALA A 330 6.97 1.17 0.08
C ALA A 330 6.50 2.62 0.19
N ILE A 331 6.97 3.32 1.23
CA ILE A 331 6.56 4.69 1.54
C ILE A 331 7.41 5.69 0.74
N LYS A 332 6.76 6.44 -0.15
CA LYS A 332 7.37 7.28 -1.18
C LYS A 332 6.82 8.71 -1.12
N SER A 333 7.50 9.68 -1.71
CA SER A 333 7.09 11.08 -1.84
C SER A 333 7.83 11.76 -3.00
N GLY A 334 7.83 11.12 -4.16
CA GLY A 334 8.49 11.64 -5.35
C GLY A 334 10.02 11.59 -5.33
N LYS A 335 10.62 11.91 -6.48
CA LYS A 335 12.07 11.85 -6.70
C LYS A 335 12.63 13.17 -7.24
N ASN A 336 13.85 13.51 -6.83
CA ASN A 336 14.57 14.70 -7.27
C ASN A 336 14.69 14.80 -8.81
N PRO A 337 14.71 16.02 -9.38
CA PRO A 337 14.41 17.29 -8.71
C PRO A 337 12.90 17.54 -8.58
N GLU A 338 12.05 16.84 -9.34
CA GLU A 338 10.61 17.09 -9.41
C GLU A 338 9.93 16.95 -8.04
N GLY A 339 10.21 15.89 -7.30
CA GLY A 339 9.69 15.69 -5.95
C GLY A 339 10.13 16.78 -4.97
N ASN A 340 11.34 17.35 -5.13
CA ASN A 340 11.78 18.50 -4.32
C ASN A 340 11.05 19.79 -4.68
N VAL A 341 10.69 19.98 -5.96
CA VAL A 341 9.95 21.15 -6.43
C VAL A 341 8.48 21.07 -6.00
N ILE A 342 7.87 19.89 -6.16
CA ILE A 342 6.48 19.67 -5.74
C ILE A 342 6.38 19.71 -4.21
N ASN A 343 7.38 19.16 -3.50
CA ASN A 343 7.54 19.30 -2.06
C ASN A 343 6.30 18.88 -1.25
N ARG A 344 5.69 17.75 -1.64
CA ARG A 344 4.56 17.15 -0.93
C ARG A 344 5.03 15.90 -0.19
N PRO A 345 5.08 15.91 1.14
CA PRO A 345 5.51 14.74 1.90
C PRO A 345 4.45 13.64 1.89
N THR A 346 4.87 12.43 2.22
CA THR A 346 3.96 11.40 2.74
C THR A 346 3.96 11.47 4.26
N ARG A 347 2.79 11.50 4.88
CA ARG A 347 2.68 11.66 6.34
C ARG A 347 1.47 11.00 6.97
N ASP A 348 1.51 10.83 8.28
CA ASP A 348 0.41 10.25 9.07
C ASP A 348 0.06 8.83 8.59
N ILE A 349 1.08 7.97 8.54
CA ILE A 349 0.98 6.59 8.02
C ILE A 349 1.02 5.59 9.16
N HIS A 350 0.02 4.71 9.22
CA HIS A 350 -0.07 3.65 10.22
C HIS A 350 -0.01 2.28 9.55
N VAL A 351 0.89 1.42 10.03
CA VAL A 351 1.15 0.09 9.46
C VAL A 351 1.22 -0.91 10.61
N PHE A 352 0.28 -1.84 10.71
CA PHE A 352 0.30 -2.75 11.86
C PHE A 352 -0.32 -4.11 11.60
N ASP A 353 0.03 -5.09 12.43
CA ASP A 353 -0.47 -6.47 12.28
C ASP A 353 -0.28 -7.01 10.84
N LEU A 354 0.93 -6.82 10.31
CA LEU A 354 1.30 -7.30 8.99
C LEU A 354 2.17 -8.53 9.07
N ARG A 355 2.01 -9.44 8.11
CA ARG A 355 2.82 -10.65 8.02
C ARG A 355 3.53 -10.80 6.70
N ALA A 356 4.85 -10.98 6.77
CA ALA A 356 5.69 -11.31 5.64
C ALA A 356 5.81 -12.82 5.45
N ASP A 357 5.60 -13.30 4.22
CA ASP A 357 5.92 -14.66 3.77
C ASP A 357 6.78 -14.63 2.49
N GLY A 358 7.79 -13.74 2.49
CA GLY A 358 8.63 -13.40 1.34
C GLY A 358 8.71 -11.88 1.13
N GLY A 359 9.46 -11.46 0.10
CA GLY A 359 9.61 -10.05 -0.26
C GLY A 359 10.65 -9.28 0.55
N HIS A 360 10.69 -7.96 0.33
CA HIS A 360 11.72 -7.11 0.93
C HIS A 360 11.40 -6.63 2.34
N GLY A 361 10.14 -6.64 2.77
CA GLY A 361 9.73 -6.04 4.05
C GLY A 361 9.17 -4.63 3.85
N ILE A 362 9.35 -3.75 4.82
CA ILE A 362 8.90 -2.35 4.73
C ILE A 362 10.08 -1.48 4.28
N ALA A 363 9.85 -0.66 3.26
CA ALA A 363 10.78 0.35 2.79
C ALA A 363 10.23 1.76 2.99
N ILE A 364 11.08 2.67 3.43
CA ILE A 364 10.83 4.12 3.44
C ILE A 364 11.87 4.78 2.55
N GLY A 365 11.42 5.39 1.45
CA GLY A 365 12.26 5.73 0.31
C GLY A 365 12.41 4.56 -0.67
N SER A 366 13.21 4.66 -1.74
CA SER A 366 14.21 5.69 -2.02
C SER A 366 13.65 7.00 -2.56
N GLU A 367 12.43 6.97 -3.09
CA GLU A 367 11.77 8.13 -3.65
C GLU A 367 11.17 8.96 -2.52
N MET A 368 11.99 9.75 -1.80
CA MET A 368 11.58 10.50 -0.60
C MET A 368 11.83 12.01 -0.70
N SER A 369 11.95 12.53 -1.92
CA SER A 369 12.41 13.91 -2.16
C SER A 369 11.43 14.99 -1.67
N GLY A 370 10.14 14.67 -1.54
CA GLY A 370 9.13 15.52 -0.91
C GLY A 370 9.08 15.41 0.61
N GLY A 371 9.81 14.47 1.20
CA GLY A 371 9.83 14.17 2.64
C GLY A 371 8.90 13.02 3.04
N VAL A 372 9.24 12.32 4.11
CA VAL A 372 8.39 11.34 4.77
C VAL A 372 8.39 11.64 6.27
N GLU A 373 7.22 11.76 6.89
CA GLU A 373 7.12 12.01 8.32
C GLU A 373 5.95 11.33 9.01
N HIS A 374 6.03 11.18 10.32
CA HIS A 374 4.94 10.67 11.15
C HIS A 374 4.45 9.29 10.67
N VAL A 375 5.36 8.31 10.74
CA VAL A 375 5.11 6.91 10.39
C VAL A 375 5.11 6.08 11.67
N ARG A 376 4.07 5.26 11.83
CA ARG A 376 3.82 4.45 13.03
C ARG A 376 3.65 3.00 12.58
N ILE A 377 4.58 2.15 13.00
CA ILE A 377 4.62 0.75 12.61
C ILE A 377 4.62 -0.12 13.86
N TRP A 378 3.67 -1.04 14.01
CA TRP A 378 3.67 -1.93 15.17
C TRP A 378 3.09 -3.32 14.92
N ASP A 379 3.44 -4.29 15.75
CA ASP A 379 2.86 -5.65 15.72
C ASP A 379 3.04 -6.38 14.37
N CYS A 380 4.06 -6.03 13.59
CA CYS A 380 4.37 -6.70 12.32
C CYS A 380 5.37 -7.85 12.49
N ASP A 381 5.10 -8.99 11.83
CA ASP A 381 6.07 -10.07 11.61
C ASP A 381 6.68 -9.95 10.21
N MET A 382 7.83 -9.26 10.15
CA MET A 382 8.69 -9.14 8.98
C MET A 382 9.88 -10.11 9.04
N GLY A 383 9.82 -11.13 9.89
CA GLY A 383 10.93 -12.07 10.08
C GLY A 383 11.30 -12.81 8.79
N LYS A 384 10.30 -13.20 7.99
CA LYS A 384 10.49 -13.85 6.69
C LYS A 384 10.51 -12.84 5.54
N SER A 385 11.47 -11.91 5.59
CA SER A 385 11.72 -10.92 4.54
C SER A 385 13.23 -10.71 4.29
N ASN A 386 13.57 -10.06 3.19
CA ASN A 386 14.96 -9.72 2.84
C ASN A 386 15.54 -8.58 3.70
N GLN A 387 14.78 -7.49 3.88
CA GLN A 387 15.27 -6.29 4.56
C GLN A 387 14.68 -6.06 5.94
N GLY A 388 13.51 -6.62 6.25
CA GLY A 388 12.79 -6.29 7.48
C GLY A 388 12.27 -4.86 7.36
N LEU A 389 12.98 -3.89 7.94
CA LEU A 389 12.74 -2.47 7.72
C LEU A 389 13.96 -1.81 7.07
N GLU A 390 13.76 -1.09 5.97
CA GLU A 390 14.80 -0.35 5.26
C GLU A 390 14.41 1.12 5.04
N ILE A 391 15.16 2.03 5.63
CA ILE A 391 15.10 3.47 5.35
C ILE A 391 16.29 3.81 4.47
N LYS A 392 16.01 4.19 3.21
CA LYS A 392 17.03 4.35 2.17
C LYS A 392 16.82 5.62 1.35
N ALA A 393 17.92 6.28 0.98
CA ALA A 393 17.94 7.36 0.00
C ALA A 393 19.35 7.54 -0.58
N SER A 394 19.45 7.97 -1.83
CA SER A 394 20.73 8.44 -2.38
C SER A 394 21.02 9.87 -1.88
N ALA A 395 22.31 10.23 -1.82
CA ALA A 395 22.78 11.59 -1.53
C ALA A 395 22.13 12.66 -2.42
N LYS A 396 21.63 12.29 -3.62
CA LYS A 396 21.00 13.23 -4.56
C LYS A 396 19.56 13.61 -4.20
N ARG A 397 18.90 12.87 -3.30
CA ARG A 397 17.44 12.96 -3.10
C ARG A 397 16.99 14.27 -2.42
N GLY A 398 17.81 14.84 -1.53
CA GLY A 398 17.36 15.86 -0.59
C GLY A 398 16.22 15.36 0.29
N GLY A 399 15.39 16.26 0.82
CA GLY A 399 14.24 15.88 1.65
C GLY A 399 14.63 15.31 3.01
N PHE A 400 13.70 14.57 3.62
CA PHE A 400 13.86 14.02 4.97
C PHE A 400 13.06 12.74 5.18
N VAL A 401 13.52 11.89 6.10
CA VAL A 401 12.67 10.89 6.78
C VAL A 401 12.73 11.21 8.27
N ARG A 402 11.59 11.49 8.90
CA ARG A 402 11.58 11.83 10.32
C ARG A 402 10.36 11.34 11.07
N ASP A 403 10.45 11.27 12.39
CA ASP A 403 9.33 10.87 13.25
C ASP A 403 8.76 9.51 12.82
N VAL A 404 9.63 8.50 12.86
CA VAL A 404 9.30 7.11 12.52
C VAL A 404 9.43 6.26 13.77
N THR A 405 8.37 5.56 14.14
CA THR A 405 8.40 4.60 15.25
C THR A 405 8.08 3.20 14.73
N LEU A 406 8.93 2.25 15.08
CA LEU A 406 8.69 0.81 14.92
C LEU A 406 8.66 0.17 16.31
N SER A 407 7.57 -0.49 16.67
CA SER A 407 7.40 -1.13 17.98
C SER A 407 6.84 -2.55 17.87
N ASP A 408 7.26 -3.46 18.76
CA ASP A 408 6.63 -4.79 18.89
C ASP A 408 6.72 -5.66 17.63
N CYS A 409 7.79 -5.51 16.85
CA CYS A 409 7.95 -6.24 15.60
C CYS A 409 8.98 -7.36 15.69
N ILE A 410 8.77 -8.37 14.86
CA ILE A 410 9.82 -9.32 14.46
C ILE A 410 10.33 -8.84 13.10
N ALA A 411 11.65 -8.73 12.93
CA ALA A 411 12.24 -8.33 11.64
C ALA A 411 13.51 -9.14 11.33
N SER A 412 13.79 -9.36 10.04
CA SER A 412 15.05 -9.97 9.62
C SER A 412 16.25 -9.08 10.02
N ARG A 413 16.15 -7.78 9.70
CA ARG A 413 17.11 -6.73 10.07
C ARG A 413 16.45 -5.34 10.05
N ILE A 414 17.21 -4.33 10.48
CA ILE A 414 16.90 -2.90 10.35
C ILE A 414 18.04 -2.22 9.61
N LEU A 415 17.71 -1.48 8.55
CA LEU A 415 18.66 -0.64 7.82
C LEU A 415 18.20 0.83 7.83
N VAL A 416 19.10 1.74 8.18
CA VAL A 416 18.92 3.18 7.99
C VAL A 416 20.18 3.70 7.32
N HIS A 417 20.12 3.86 5.99
CA HIS A 417 21.35 4.04 5.22
C HIS A 417 21.24 4.93 3.99
N SER A 418 22.40 5.43 3.56
CA SER A 418 22.57 5.96 2.21
C SER A 418 22.66 4.80 1.23
N TYR A 419 21.90 4.90 0.15
CA TYR A 419 21.80 3.84 -0.85
C TYR A 419 22.06 4.39 -2.24
N GLU A 420 23.24 4.07 -2.77
CA GLU A 420 23.64 4.41 -4.13
C GLU A 420 23.34 3.24 -5.07
N TYR A 421 22.30 3.39 -5.89
CA TYR A 421 21.90 2.37 -6.86
C TYR A 421 21.48 2.97 -8.19
N HIS A 422 21.13 2.10 -9.15
CA HIS A 422 20.92 2.46 -10.55
C HIS A 422 19.77 3.46 -10.81
N ASN A 423 18.80 3.60 -9.92
CA ASN A 423 17.72 4.60 -10.03
C ASN A 423 18.12 5.96 -9.44
N ASN A 424 19.32 6.45 -9.75
CA ASN A 424 19.83 7.72 -9.24
C ASN A 424 19.91 8.81 -10.34
N ASP A 425 18.93 8.81 -11.24
CA ASP A 425 18.75 9.81 -12.30
C ASP A 425 18.23 11.16 -11.77
N GLY A 426 18.21 12.18 -12.63
CA GLY A 426 17.82 13.55 -12.28
C GLY A 426 18.97 14.41 -11.74
N GLU A 427 18.77 15.73 -11.67
CA GLU A 427 19.71 16.65 -11.01
C GLU A 427 19.69 16.43 -9.49
N ALA A 428 20.86 16.51 -8.85
CA ALA A 428 20.94 16.38 -7.39
C ALA A 428 20.27 17.56 -6.69
N ALA A 429 19.58 17.30 -5.58
CA ALA A 429 19.14 18.35 -4.68
C ALA A 429 20.33 19.14 -4.13
N PRO A 430 20.15 20.43 -3.77
CA PRO A 430 21.23 21.25 -3.21
C PRO A 430 21.66 20.82 -1.79
N THR A 431 20.87 19.97 -1.13
CA THR A 431 21.12 19.47 0.22
C THR A 431 21.03 17.95 0.24
N LEU A 432 21.81 17.32 1.13
CA LEU A 432 21.69 15.90 1.41
C LEU A 432 20.34 15.58 2.09
N PRO A 433 19.83 14.34 1.97
CA PRO A 433 18.74 13.88 2.81
C PRO A 433 19.17 13.81 4.28
N TYR A 434 18.21 13.89 5.20
CA TYR A 434 18.47 13.61 6.61
C TYR A 434 17.42 12.67 7.23
N TYR A 435 17.87 11.93 8.23
CA TYR A 435 17.11 10.99 9.04
C TYR A 435 17.10 11.46 10.49
N GLU A 436 15.93 11.70 11.08
CA GLU A 436 15.80 12.32 12.41
C GLU A 436 14.62 11.77 13.20
N ASN A 437 14.74 11.60 14.52
CA ASN A 437 13.68 11.10 15.40
C ASN A 437 13.12 9.75 14.93
N ILE A 438 13.98 8.72 14.96
CA ILE A 438 13.60 7.37 14.56
C ILE A 438 13.77 6.44 15.75
N HIS A 439 12.68 5.79 16.13
CA HIS A 439 12.60 5.03 17.37
C HIS A 439 12.27 3.56 17.07
N PHE A 440 13.17 2.66 17.46
CA PHE A 440 12.99 1.22 17.37
C PHE A 440 12.79 0.65 18.77
N ARG A 441 11.71 -0.10 18.98
CA ARG A 441 11.33 -0.52 20.32
C ARG A 441 10.77 -1.94 20.39
N ARG A 442 11.22 -2.73 21.37
CA ARG A 442 10.75 -4.11 21.57
C ARG A 442 10.80 -4.92 20.27
N ILE A 443 11.95 -4.82 19.60
CA ILE A 443 12.17 -5.49 18.32
C ILE A 443 12.91 -6.80 18.55
N ARG A 444 12.43 -7.87 17.93
CA ARG A 444 13.18 -9.11 17.81
C ARG A 444 13.76 -9.22 16.41
N LEU A 445 15.09 -9.11 16.32
CA LEU A 445 15.83 -9.22 15.07
C LEU A 445 16.33 -10.65 14.87
N LEU A 446 16.16 -11.21 13.67
CA LEU A 446 16.58 -12.57 13.40
C LEU A 446 18.09 -12.71 13.10
N GLY A 447 18.75 -11.64 12.65
CA GLY A 447 20.17 -11.70 12.21
C GLY A 447 20.39 -12.58 10.97
N ARG A 448 19.30 -12.83 10.24
CA ARG A 448 19.26 -13.55 8.98
C ARG A 448 18.06 -13.05 8.18
N HIS A 449 18.20 -13.08 6.87
CA HIS A 449 17.15 -12.67 5.95
C HIS A 449 16.69 -13.82 5.06
N TYR A 450 15.47 -13.70 4.53
CA TYR A 450 14.89 -14.68 3.62
C TYR A 450 15.01 -14.17 2.18
N VAL A 451 15.75 -14.90 1.35
CA VAL A 451 15.96 -14.56 -0.06
C VAL A 451 15.32 -15.66 -0.90
N TRP A 452 14.16 -15.35 -1.47
CA TRP A 452 13.32 -16.23 -2.29
C TRP A 452 12.92 -17.57 -1.63
N ASP A 453 13.85 -18.51 -1.49
CA ASP A 453 13.61 -19.88 -1.02
C ASP A 453 14.53 -20.32 0.12
N HIS A 454 15.52 -19.53 0.52
CA HIS A 454 16.49 -19.89 1.57
C HIS A 454 16.80 -18.73 2.53
N TRP A 455 17.44 -19.07 3.64
CA TRP A 455 17.88 -18.11 4.66
C TRP A 455 19.38 -17.87 4.55
N GLU A 456 19.79 -16.61 4.63
CA GLU A 456 21.20 -16.23 4.71
C GLU A 456 21.45 -15.37 5.97
N PRO A 457 22.62 -15.50 6.63
CA PRO A 457 23.01 -14.59 7.70
C PRO A 457 23.14 -13.16 7.20
N CYS A 458 22.72 -12.18 8.01
CA CYS A 458 22.88 -10.76 7.70
C CYS A 458 23.22 -9.97 8.97
N PRO A 459 23.85 -8.77 8.85
CA PRO A 459 23.89 -7.82 9.95
C PRO A 459 22.47 -7.50 10.43
N PRO A 460 22.18 -7.59 11.75
CA PRO A 460 20.84 -7.34 12.27
C PRO A 460 20.48 -5.85 12.24
N ILE A 461 21.47 -4.97 12.38
CA ILE A 461 21.29 -3.51 12.37
C ILE A 461 22.41 -2.92 11.51
N GLU A 462 22.04 -2.08 10.55
CA GLU A 462 22.96 -1.27 9.74
C GLU A 462 22.52 0.19 9.77
N ILE A 463 23.34 1.05 10.38
CA ILE A 463 23.10 2.50 10.43
C ILE A 463 24.29 3.18 9.75
N ASN A 464 24.05 3.65 8.53
CA ASN A 464 25.09 4.23 7.69
C ASN A 464 24.51 5.36 6.83
N GLY A 465 24.34 6.55 7.41
CA GLY A 465 23.76 7.71 6.74
C GLY A 465 24.63 8.27 5.61
N PHE A 466 24.74 9.58 5.53
CA PHE A 466 25.53 10.25 4.49
C PHE A 466 26.86 10.73 5.08
N ASP A 467 27.93 10.66 4.28
CA ASP A 467 29.24 11.22 4.63
C ASP A 467 29.16 12.76 4.66
N ASP A 468 28.83 13.33 5.82
CA ASP A 468 28.70 14.79 5.94
C ASP A 468 28.95 15.39 7.34
N GLU A 469 29.36 16.65 7.37
CA GLU A 469 29.60 17.42 8.61
C GLU A 469 28.29 17.92 9.26
N ASN A 470 27.15 17.83 8.56
CA ASN A 470 25.87 18.41 8.99
C ASN A 470 25.03 17.49 9.88
N ARG A 471 25.58 16.32 10.26
CA ARG A 471 24.90 15.33 11.10
C ARG A 471 23.55 14.97 10.52
N THR A 472 23.54 14.45 9.29
CA THR A 472 22.32 14.02 8.59
C THR A 472 21.61 12.82 9.24
N LEU A 473 22.20 12.20 10.26
CA LEU A 473 21.56 11.18 11.10
C LEU A 473 21.46 11.66 12.55
N ARG A 474 20.25 11.74 13.10
CA ARG A 474 19.97 12.32 14.43
C ARG A 474 18.91 11.52 15.18
N ASP A 475 19.07 11.42 16.49
CA ASP A 475 18.03 10.89 17.41
C ASP A 475 17.46 9.54 16.95
N ILE A 476 18.36 8.62 16.62
CA ILE A 476 18.05 7.22 16.34
C ILE A 476 18.20 6.42 17.63
N THR A 477 17.10 5.86 18.14
CA THR A 477 17.11 5.15 19.43
C THR A 477 16.66 3.71 19.29
N PHE A 478 17.30 2.82 20.05
CA PHE A 478 16.91 1.41 20.17
C PHE A 478 16.59 1.13 21.64
N ASP A 479 15.37 0.69 21.92
CA ASP A 479 14.90 0.30 23.26
C ASP A 479 14.41 -1.16 23.24
N GLN A 480 14.88 -1.99 24.17
CA GLN A 480 14.47 -3.40 24.28
C GLN A 480 14.59 -4.21 22.97
N VAL A 481 15.71 -4.06 22.26
CA VAL A 481 15.99 -4.83 21.04
C VAL A 481 16.79 -6.10 21.34
N SER A 482 16.34 -7.22 20.78
CA SER A 482 17.00 -8.54 20.90
C SER A 482 17.43 -9.05 19.53
N VAL A 483 18.48 -9.86 19.47
CA VAL A 483 18.98 -10.49 18.24
C VAL A 483 19.05 -12.00 18.44
N ASP A 484 18.38 -12.77 17.60
CA ASP A 484 18.45 -14.23 17.63
C ASP A 484 19.91 -14.69 17.43
N GLY A 485 20.39 -15.55 18.34
CA GLY A 485 21.76 -16.07 18.29
C GLY A 485 22.82 -15.28 19.08
N SER A 486 22.45 -14.21 19.79
CA SER A 486 23.32 -13.63 20.82
C SER A 486 23.37 -14.54 22.06
N ARG A 487 24.43 -15.36 22.18
CA ARG A 487 24.89 -15.93 23.45
C ARG A 487 26.06 -15.15 23.98
#